data_AF-A0A1G8MEP6-F1
#
_entry.id   AF-A0A1G8MEP6-F1
#
_cell.length_a   1.000
_cell.length_b   1.000
_cell.length_c   1.000
_cell.angle_alpha   90.00
_cell.angle_beta   90.00
_cell.angle_gamma   90.00
#
_symmetry.space_group_name_H-M   'P 1'
#
loop_
_entity.id
_entity.type
_entity.pdbx_description
1 polymer ?
#
loop_
_entity_poly.entity_id
_entity_poly.type
_entity_poly.pdbx_seq_one_letter_code
_entity_poly.pdbx_strand_id
1 'polypeptide(L)'
;MKIKWEPYNPEWIIEIAKEQIPEENEIIDNLKQCIKCFKESKAYYYFVYSENPNEPNSDWQFDENIILYSKENGEIVLDILKGKKIGGIEFLSRL
;
A
#
# COMPACT_ATOMS: atom_id res chain seq x y z
N MET A 1 -17.56 11.14 2.08
CA MET A 1 -16.61 12.05 1.41
C MET A 1 -16.47 11.65 -0.05
N LYS A 2 -16.17 12.57 -0.97
CA LYS A 2 -15.98 12.20 -2.38
C LYS A 2 -14.54 11.69 -2.56
N ILE A 3 -14.37 10.38 -2.77
CA ILE A 3 -13.07 9.78 -3.05
C ILE A 3 -12.52 10.40 -4.33
N LYS A 4 -11.27 10.85 -4.28
CA LYS A 4 -10.56 11.40 -5.43
C LYS A 4 -9.31 10.56 -5.69
N TRP A 5 -9.40 9.73 -6.72
CA TRP A 5 -8.26 8.99 -7.26
C TRP A 5 -7.34 9.95 -8.02
N GLU A 6 -6.05 9.86 -7.74
CA GLU A 6 -5.00 10.62 -8.42
C GLU A 6 -3.88 9.70 -8.91
N PRO A 7 -3.16 10.08 -9.99
CA PRO A 7 -1.98 9.36 -10.43
C PRO A 7 -0.95 9.22 -9.29
N TYR A 8 -0.31 8.05 -9.22
CA TYR A 8 0.69 7.73 -8.23
C TYR A 8 1.87 7.04 -8.90
N ASN A 9 3.09 7.38 -8.49
CA ASN A 9 4.31 6.71 -8.93
C ASN A 9 4.79 5.76 -7.82
N PRO A 10 4.69 4.43 -8.00
CA PRO A 10 5.10 3.46 -6.99
C PRO A 10 6.61 3.18 -6.97
N GLU A 11 7.42 3.73 -7.88
CA GLU A 11 8.83 3.33 -8.03
C GLU A 11 9.62 3.45 -6.72
N TRP A 12 9.39 4.50 -5.94
CA TRP A 12 10.11 4.73 -4.70
C TRP A 12 9.87 3.61 -3.65
N ILE A 13 8.64 3.10 -3.54
CA ILE A 13 8.30 2.03 -2.58
C ILE A 13 8.72 0.67 -3.13
N ILE A 14 8.73 0.50 -4.46
CA ILE A 14 9.25 -0.69 -5.12
C ILE A 14 10.74 -0.85 -4.85
N GLU A 15 11.53 0.22 -4.94
CA GLU A 15 12.97 0.15 -4.66
C GLU A 15 13.25 -0.21 -3.18
N ILE A 16 12.46 0.34 -2.25
CA ILE A 16 12.55 -0.04 -0.83
C ILE A 16 12.19 -1.52 -0.63
N ALA A 17 11.11 -1.99 -1.28
CA ALA A 17 10.69 -3.38 -1.18
C ALA A 17 11.74 -4.34 -1.75
N LYS A 18 12.34 -4.03 -2.91
CA LYS A 18 13.44 -4.84 -3.48
C LYS A 18 14.65 -4.94 -2.56
N GLU A 19 14.93 -3.90 -1.76
CA GLU A 19 16.03 -3.90 -0.81
C GLU A 19 15.72 -4.73 0.45
N GLN A 20 14.49 -4.64 0.97
CA GLN A 20 14.15 -5.17 2.30
C GLN A 20 13.41 -6.51 2.29
N ILE A 21 12.67 -6.81 1.22
CA ILE A 21 11.92 -8.05 1.03
C ILE A 21 12.14 -8.63 -0.39
N PRO A 22 13.40 -8.83 -0.83
CA PRO A 22 13.70 -9.29 -2.19
C PRO A 22 13.06 -10.66 -2.55
N GLU A 23 12.72 -11.46 -1.56
CA GLU A 23 12.05 -12.75 -1.73
C GLU A 23 10.55 -12.63 -2.09
N GLU A 24 9.90 -11.51 -1.74
CA GLU A 24 8.47 -11.24 -1.95
C GLU A 24 8.18 -10.71 -3.37
N ASN A 25 8.60 -11.45 -4.39
CA ASN A 25 8.51 -11.03 -5.79
C ASN A 25 7.09 -10.66 -6.24
N GLU A 26 6.08 -11.39 -5.76
CA GLU A 26 4.67 -11.13 -6.10
C GLU A 26 4.18 -9.78 -5.54
N ILE A 27 4.60 -9.42 -4.32
CA ILE A 27 4.31 -8.11 -3.71
C ILE A 27 4.98 -6.99 -4.51
N ILE A 28 6.25 -7.17 -4.87
CA ILE A 28 7.01 -6.20 -5.68
C ILE A 28 6.34 -6.01 -7.05
N ASP A 29 5.85 -7.07 -7.68
CA ASP A 29 5.14 -7.01 -8.94
C ASP A 29 3.76 -6.34 -8.81
N ASN A 30 3.02 -6.62 -7.73
CA ASN A 30 1.74 -6.00 -7.48
C ASN A 30 1.85 -4.51 -7.16
N LEU A 31 2.93 -4.06 -6.51
CA LEU A 31 3.24 -2.64 -6.30
C LEU A 31 3.36 -1.87 -7.63
N LYS A 32 3.86 -2.50 -8.71
CA LYS A 32 3.94 -1.87 -10.05
C LYS A 32 2.56 -1.50 -10.62
N GLN A 33 1.51 -2.19 -10.16
CA GLN A 33 0.14 -1.95 -10.61
C GLN A 33 -0.54 -0.80 -9.85
N CYS A 34 0.04 -0.38 -8.71
CA CYS A 34 -0.47 0.71 -7.88
C CYS A 34 -0.17 2.09 -8.51
N ILE A 35 -0.67 2.37 -9.72
CA ILE A 35 -0.38 3.60 -10.48
C ILE A 35 -1.35 4.76 -10.19
N LYS A 36 -2.32 4.52 -9.30
CA LYS A 36 -3.28 5.51 -8.81
C LYS A 36 -3.53 5.26 -7.34
N CYS A 37 -3.75 6.32 -6.57
CA CYS A 37 -4.11 6.22 -5.17
C CYS A 37 -5.22 7.19 -4.81
N PHE A 38 -5.92 6.88 -3.72
CA PHE A 38 -6.73 7.83 -2.98
C PHE A 38 -5.98 8.19 -1.69
N LYS A 39 -5.61 9.46 -1.54
CA LYS A 39 -5.02 9.96 -0.29
C LYS A 39 -6.11 10.39 0.66
N GLU A 40 -6.33 9.61 1.70
CA GLU A 40 -7.28 9.97 2.75
C GLU A 40 -6.71 11.08 3.64
N SER A 41 -5.41 10.98 3.95
CA SER A 41 -4.70 11.94 4.78
C SER A 41 -3.23 12.05 4.37
N LYS A 42 -2.43 12.76 5.16
CA LYS A 42 -0.97 12.72 5.02
C LYS A 42 -0.41 11.33 5.40
N ALA A 43 -1.11 10.54 6.19
CA ALA A 43 -0.61 9.27 6.70
C ALA A 43 -1.09 8.06 5.89
N TYR A 44 -2.15 8.17 5.09
CA TYR A 44 -2.78 7.01 4.46
C TYR A 44 -3.08 7.20 2.99
N TYR A 45 -2.49 6.33 2.17
CA TYR A 45 -2.78 6.22 0.74
C TYR A 45 -3.39 4.85 0.44
N TYR A 46 -4.56 4.85 -0.17
CA TYR A 46 -5.26 3.63 -0.57
C TYR A 46 -5.07 3.36 -2.07
N PHE A 47 -4.85 2.10 -2.44
CA PHE A 47 -4.79 1.64 -3.84
C PHE A 47 -6.06 0.89 -4.26
N VAL A 48 -6.94 0.59 -3.31
CA VAL A 48 -8.27 0.00 -3.52
C VAL A 48 -9.32 0.76 -2.69
N TYR A 49 -10.60 0.45 -2.88
CA TYR A 49 -11.66 0.92 -2.00
C TYR A 49 -11.54 0.24 -0.62
N SER A 50 -11.55 1.03 0.46
CA SER A 50 -11.39 0.56 1.85
C SER A 50 -12.72 0.31 2.57
N GLU A 51 -13.84 0.52 1.89
CA GLU A 51 -15.18 0.36 2.45
C GLU A 51 -15.49 -1.10 2.83
N ASN A 52 -16.13 -1.26 3.99
CA ASN A 52 -16.62 -2.55 4.50
C ASN A 52 -15.56 -3.66 4.50
N PRO A 53 -14.41 -3.46 5.18
CA PRO A 53 -13.31 -4.40 5.13
C PRO A 53 -13.74 -5.81 5.58
N ASN A 54 -13.28 -6.82 4.84
CA ASN A 54 -13.55 -8.25 5.04
C ASN A 54 -15.02 -8.69 4.87
N GLU A 55 -15.93 -7.80 4.46
CA GLU A 55 -17.26 -8.21 4.02
C GLU A 55 -17.20 -8.87 2.62
N PRO A 56 -18.12 -9.79 2.27
CA PRO A 56 -18.21 -10.33 0.93
C PRO A 56 -18.33 -9.23 -0.13
N ASN A 57 -17.55 -9.36 -1.22
CA ASN A 57 -17.45 -8.39 -2.32
C ASN A 57 -16.77 -7.06 -2.00
N SER A 58 -16.24 -6.85 -0.78
CA SER A 58 -15.34 -5.73 -0.53
C SER A 58 -14.00 -5.95 -1.22
N ASP A 59 -13.46 -4.88 -1.79
CA ASP A 59 -12.09 -4.83 -2.31
C ASP A 59 -11.06 -5.07 -1.21
N TRP A 60 -11.37 -4.65 0.02
CA TRP A 60 -10.48 -4.75 1.18
C TRP A 60 -10.66 -6.10 1.87
N GLN A 61 -9.99 -7.12 1.34
CA GLN A 61 -9.88 -8.43 1.97
C GLN A 61 -8.52 -8.55 2.65
N PHE A 62 -8.39 -8.10 3.89
CA PHE A 62 -7.12 -8.06 4.61
C PHE A 62 -6.48 -9.46 4.73
N ASP A 63 -5.17 -9.50 4.61
CA ASP A 63 -4.35 -10.70 4.81
C ASP A 63 -3.30 -10.44 5.90
N GLU A 64 -2.36 -9.53 5.64
CA GLU A 64 -1.25 -9.24 6.54
C GLU A 64 -0.71 -7.82 6.36
N ASN A 65 0.24 -7.46 7.22
CA ASN A 65 1.03 -6.26 7.07
C ASN A 65 2.50 -6.60 6.85
N ILE A 66 3.13 -5.85 5.94
CA ILE A 66 4.59 -5.84 5.78
C ILE A 66 5.09 -4.48 6.22
N ILE A 67 6.09 -4.48 7.10
CA ILE A 67 6.74 -3.25 7.57
C ILE A 67 7.98 -2.98 6.74
N LEU A 68 8.06 -1.80 6.15
CA LEU A 68 9.21 -1.28 5.42
C LEU A 68 9.74 -0.02 6.09
N TYR A 69 11.03 0.24 5.91
CA TYR A 69 11.69 1.42 6.45
C TYR A 69 12.21 2.33 5.34
N SER A 70 11.82 3.61 5.39
CA SER A 70 12.33 4.65 4.52
C SER A 70 13.15 5.65 5.33
N LYS A 71 14.32 6.06 4.82
CA LYS A 71 15.11 7.14 5.44
C LYS A 71 14.36 8.47 5.46
N GLU A 72 13.49 8.71 4.48
CA GLU A 72 12.72 9.95 4.34
C GLU A 72 11.40 9.90 5.11
N ASN A 73 10.72 8.73 5.09
CA ASN A 73 9.34 8.62 5.59
C ASN A 73 9.20 7.83 6.89
N GLY A 74 10.30 7.31 7.45
CA GLY A 74 10.28 6.46 8.64
C GLY A 74 9.68 5.08 8.37
N GLU A 75 8.92 4.57 9.33
CA GLU A 75 8.22 3.29 9.21
C GLU A 75 6.99 3.40 8.31
N ILE A 76 6.90 2.49 7.34
CA ILE A 76 5.82 2.38 6.37
C ILE A 76 5.18 1.01 6.52
N VAL A 77 3.87 0.98 6.69
CA VAL A 77 3.09 -0.26 6.66
C VAL A 77 2.56 -0.45 5.25
N LEU A 78 2.83 -1.60 4.64
CA LEU A 78 2.12 -2.08 3.48
C LEU A 78 0.94 -2.95 3.95
N ASP A 79 -0.27 -2.56 3.58
CA ASP A 79 -1.46 -3.42 3.77
C ASP A 79 -1.55 -4.42 2.63
N ILE A 80 -1.36 -5.70 2.96
CA ILE A 80 -1.48 -6.80 2.00
C ILE A 80 -2.87 -7.42 2.13
N LEU A 81 -3.52 -7.55 0.99
CA LEU A 81 -4.84 -8.15 0.85
C LEU A 81 -4.71 -9.55 0.25
N LYS A 82 -5.79 -10.35 0.34
CA LYS A 82 -5.87 -11.70 -0.24
C LYS A 82 -5.44 -11.70 -1.70
N GLY A 83 -4.65 -12.71 -2.07
CA GLY A 83 -4.04 -12.78 -3.39
C GLY A 83 -2.91 -11.76 -3.58
N LYS A 84 -2.27 -11.34 -2.48
CA LYS A 84 -1.09 -10.46 -2.45
C LYS A 84 -1.31 -9.09 -3.10
N LYS A 85 -2.58 -8.66 -3.21
CA LYS A 85 -2.95 -7.33 -3.72
C LYS A 85 -2.57 -6.28 -2.68
N ILE A 86 -2.08 -5.12 -3.12
CA ILE A 86 -1.73 -4.03 -2.21
C ILE A 86 -2.99 -3.21 -1.91
N GLY A 87 -3.38 -3.14 -0.64
CA GLY A 87 -4.53 -2.37 -0.19
C GLY A 87 -4.21 -0.89 -0.04
N GLY A 88 -3.10 -0.60 0.61
CA GLY A 88 -2.65 0.76 0.88
C GLY A 88 -1.26 0.82 1.51
N ILE A 89 -0.82 2.04 1.75
CA ILE A 89 0.35 2.34 2.57
C ILE A 89 -0.01 3.30 3.69
N GLU A 90 0.50 3.03 4.88
CA GLU A 90 0.42 3.89 6.04
C GLU A 90 1.82 4.38 6.45
N PHE A 91 1.93 5.65 6.82
CA PHE A 91 3.13 6.26 7.35
C PHE A 91 3.00 6.45 8.88
N LEU A 92 3.69 5.62 9.67
CA LEU A 92 3.56 5.60 11.13
C LEU A 92 4.42 6.65 11.85
N SER A 93 5.47 7.15 11.22
CA SER A 93 6.36 8.15 11.81
C SER A 93 6.99 9.03 10.74
N ARG A 94 6.32 10.14 10.40
CA ARG A 94 6.98 11.22 9.65
C ARG A 94 7.94 11.92 10.59
N LEU A 95 9.25 11.66 10.42
CA LEU A 95 10.32 12.43 11.06
C LEU A 95 10.30 13.90 10.62
#